data_AF-A0AAY4C497-F1
#
_entry.id   AF-A0AAY4C497-F1
#
_cell.length_a   1.000
_cell.length_b   1.000
_cell.length_c   1.000
_cell.angle_alpha   90.00
_cell.angle_beta   90.00
_cell.angle_gamma   90.00
#
_symmetry.space_group_name_H-M   'P 1'
#
loop_
_entity.id
_entity.type
_entity.pdbx_description
1 polymer ?
#
loop_
_entity_poly.entity_id
_entity_poly.type
_entity_poly.pdbx_seq_one_letter_code
_entity_poly.pdbx_strand_id
1 'polypeptide(L)'
;SLPLRGGTPNASPAAADEPPAEDIGADDVFIAVKTTKKFHRSRLDLLLETWISRNTRQTYIFTDGEDEELKKKVGSHAINTNCSAAHSRQALSCKMAVEYDKFIESGKKWFCHVDDDNYVNVNALVKLLSHYPHTQDMYIGKPSLDRPIEATERLGDNKMRPVHFWFATGGAGFCVSRGLALKMSPWASGGHFMNTAEKIRLPDDCTIGYIIESVLGVPLTRSNLFHSHLENLQQVSRTEIHKQVTLSYGMFENKRNIINLKGAFPVEEDPSRFKSVHCLLYPDTPWCPPQVAL
;
A
#
# COMPACT_ATOMS: atom_id res chain seq x y z
N SER A 1 41.04 -11.64 5.42
CA SER A 1 40.16 -10.48 5.65
C SER A 1 39.64 -10.00 4.32
N LEU A 2 38.49 -10.51 3.88
CA LEU A 2 37.77 -10.03 2.69
C LEU A 2 36.70 -9.03 3.14
N PRO A 3 36.53 -7.88 2.47
CA PRO A 3 35.48 -6.94 2.81
C PRO A 3 34.14 -7.43 2.26
N LEU A 4 33.12 -7.44 3.14
CA LEU A 4 31.72 -7.65 2.81
C LEU A 4 31.22 -6.46 1.97
N ARG A 5 30.88 -6.71 0.71
CA ARG A 5 30.13 -5.76 -0.13
C ARG A 5 28.67 -5.73 0.35
N GLY A 6 28.36 -4.84 1.28
CA GLY A 6 26.99 -4.43 1.59
C GLY A 6 26.53 -3.36 0.60
N GLY A 7 25.96 -3.78 -0.52
CA GLY A 7 25.24 -2.90 -1.44
C GLY A 7 23.78 -3.33 -1.47
N THR A 8 22.89 -2.52 -0.90
CA THR A 8 21.45 -2.66 -1.11
C THR A 8 21.15 -2.35 -2.58
N PRO A 9 20.46 -3.22 -3.33
CA PRO A 9 20.08 -2.90 -4.70
C PRO A 9 19.03 -1.81 -4.66
N ASN A 10 19.42 -0.59 -5.04
CA ASN A 10 18.45 0.40 -5.51
C ASN A 10 17.79 -0.19 -6.75
N ALA A 11 16.46 -0.25 -6.80
CA ALA A 11 15.75 -0.39 -8.05
C ALA A 11 16.02 0.88 -8.88
N SER A 12 17.08 0.85 -9.68
CA SER A 12 17.43 1.90 -10.62
C SER A 12 16.30 2.08 -11.65
N PRO A 13 16.11 3.29 -12.23
CA PRO A 13 15.12 3.53 -13.27
C PRO A 13 15.36 2.78 -14.60
N ALA A 14 16.32 1.84 -14.62
CA ALA A 14 16.77 1.11 -15.80
C ALA A 14 15.90 -0.11 -16.15
N ALA A 15 14.91 -0.47 -15.33
CA ALA A 15 14.05 -1.65 -15.52
C ALA A 15 12.94 -1.48 -16.59
N ALA A 16 13.03 -0.48 -17.48
CA ALA A 16 11.95 -0.24 -18.44
C ALA A 16 11.91 -1.25 -19.60
N ASP A 17 13.05 -1.90 -19.89
CA ASP A 17 13.27 -2.75 -21.08
C ASP A 17 13.65 -4.22 -20.78
N GLU A 18 13.76 -4.62 -19.51
CA GLU A 18 13.99 -6.04 -19.19
C GLU A 18 12.68 -6.83 -19.32
N PRO A 19 12.73 -8.07 -19.86
CA PRO A 19 11.55 -8.93 -19.89
C PRO A 19 11.10 -9.26 -18.45
N PRO A 20 9.79 -9.46 -18.23
CA PRO A 20 9.29 -9.81 -16.90
C PRO A 20 9.92 -11.13 -16.42
N ALA A 21 10.28 -11.17 -15.14
CA ALA A 21 10.78 -12.38 -14.48
C ALA A 21 9.67 -13.42 -14.26
N GLU A 22 8.43 -12.97 -14.17
CA GLU A 22 7.25 -13.82 -14.06
C GLU A 22 6.07 -13.21 -14.83
N ASP A 23 5.35 -14.05 -15.58
CA ASP A 23 4.08 -13.66 -16.19
C ASP A 23 2.99 -13.61 -15.10
N ILE A 24 2.51 -12.40 -14.80
CA ILE A 24 1.46 -12.15 -13.82
C ILE A 24 0.42 -11.18 -14.39
N GLY A 25 -0.84 -11.41 -14.01
CA GLY A 25 -1.95 -10.51 -14.31
C GLY A 25 -2.45 -9.75 -13.08
N ALA A 26 -3.41 -8.85 -13.30
CA ALA A 26 -4.06 -8.14 -12.20
C ALA A 26 -4.78 -9.10 -11.21
N ASP A 27 -5.30 -10.24 -11.72
CA ASP A 27 -5.96 -11.26 -10.90
C ASP A 27 -4.99 -12.01 -9.97
N ASP A 28 -3.68 -11.94 -10.19
CA ASP A 28 -2.66 -12.50 -9.30
C ASP A 28 -2.36 -11.61 -8.08
N VAL A 29 -2.86 -10.37 -8.08
CA VAL A 29 -2.61 -9.37 -7.03
C VAL A 29 -3.82 -9.27 -6.11
N PHE A 30 -3.58 -9.24 -4.81
CA PHE A 30 -4.56 -8.94 -3.76
C PHE A 30 -4.33 -7.52 -3.28
N ILE A 31 -5.26 -6.61 -3.55
CA ILE A 31 -5.17 -5.21 -3.12
C ILE A 31 -6.10 -5.02 -1.92
N ALA A 32 -5.53 -4.80 -0.74
CA ALA A 32 -6.26 -4.48 0.47
C ALA A 32 -6.34 -2.96 0.65
N VAL A 33 -7.57 -2.44 0.65
CA VAL A 33 -7.86 -1.03 0.96
C VAL A 33 -8.36 -0.94 2.39
N LYS A 34 -7.58 -0.31 3.27
CA LYS A 34 -7.98 -0.08 4.65
C LYS A 34 -8.79 1.21 4.75
N THR A 35 -9.97 1.12 5.35
CA THR A 35 -10.84 2.26 5.61
C THR A 35 -11.57 2.12 6.94
N THR A 36 -12.48 3.04 7.20
CA THR A 36 -13.36 3.07 8.37
C THR A 36 -14.74 3.54 7.94
N LYS A 37 -15.79 3.14 8.65
CA LYS A 37 -17.17 3.46 8.28
C LYS A 37 -17.41 4.96 8.10
N LYS A 38 -16.74 5.81 8.88
CA LYS A 38 -16.84 7.28 8.76
C LYS A 38 -16.32 7.84 7.43
N PHE A 39 -15.51 7.09 6.68
CA PHE A 39 -14.89 7.50 5.41
C PHE A 39 -15.45 6.80 4.18
N HIS A 40 -16.47 5.94 4.34
CA HIS A 40 -17.13 5.28 3.21
C HIS A 40 -17.64 6.27 2.15
N ARG A 41 -18.17 7.43 2.58
CA ARG A 41 -18.67 8.46 1.65
C ARG A 41 -17.60 9.45 1.24
N SER A 42 -16.85 9.99 2.20
CA SER A 42 -15.94 11.11 1.96
C SER A 42 -14.63 10.72 1.25
N ARG A 43 -14.25 9.44 1.29
CA ARG A 43 -13.03 8.94 0.65
C ARG A 43 -13.30 7.75 -0.27
N LEU A 44 -13.95 6.71 0.24
CA LEU A 44 -14.07 5.45 -0.49
C LEU A 44 -14.94 5.55 -1.76
N ASP A 45 -16.04 6.33 -1.73
CA ASP A 45 -16.86 6.55 -2.92
C ASP A 45 -16.05 7.12 -4.11
N LEU A 46 -15.07 8.00 -3.85
CA LEU A 46 -14.15 8.51 -4.87
C LEU A 46 -13.27 7.38 -5.45
N LEU A 47 -12.76 6.48 -4.61
CA LEU A 47 -11.93 5.36 -5.08
C LEU A 47 -12.75 4.38 -5.93
N LEU A 48 -14.00 4.12 -5.51
CA LEU A 48 -14.99 3.29 -6.22
C LEU A 48 -15.37 3.88 -7.58
N GLU A 49 -15.50 5.20 -7.69
CA GLU A 49 -15.76 5.91 -8.95
C GLU A 49 -14.53 5.90 -9.88
N THR A 50 -13.33 5.82 -9.31
CA THR A 50 -12.06 5.95 -10.04
C THR A 50 -11.32 4.61 -10.17
N TRP A 51 -10.17 4.43 -9.52
CA TRP A 51 -9.27 3.31 -9.81
C TRP A 51 -9.85 1.94 -9.44
N ILE A 52 -10.70 1.85 -8.41
CA ILE A 52 -11.33 0.57 -8.04
C ILE A 52 -12.33 0.12 -9.12
N SER A 53 -12.99 1.05 -9.83
CA SER A 53 -13.93 0.70 -10.91
C SER A 53 -13.32 -0.17 -12.02
N ARG A 54 -12.01 -0.04 -12.24
CA ARG A 54 -11.24 -0.83 -13.21
C ARG A 54 -10.66 -2.12 -12.63
N ASN A 55 -10.74 -2.29 -11.31
CA ASN A 55 -9.95 -3.26 -10.55
C ASN A 55 -10.73 -3.94 -9.41
N THR A 56 -12.06 -4.05 -9.53
CA THR A 56 -12.93 -4.57 -8.46
C THR A 56 -12.60 -6.01 -8.07
N ARG A 57 -12.18 -6.86 -9.01
CA ARG A 57 -11.94 -8.30 -8.78
C ARG A 57 -10.75 -8.60 -7.87
N GLN A 58 -9.77 -7.72 -7.87
CA GLN A 58 -8.54 -7.83 -7.08
C GLN A 58 -8.56 -6.96 -5.83
N THR A 59 -9.56 -6.08 -5.68
CA THR A 59 -9.62 -5.11 -4.58
C THR A 59 -10.59 -5.55 -3.50
N TYR A 60 -10.10 -5.58 -2.26
CA TYR A 60 -10.82 -5.95 -1.05
C TYR A 60 -10.79 -4.78 -0.07
N ILE A 61 -11.94 -4.41 0.48
CA ILE A 61 -12.13 -3.24 1.32
C ILE A 61 -12.32 -3.70 2.76
N PHE A 62 -11.39 -3.31 3.63
CA PHE A 62 -11.38 -3.68 5.04
C PHE A 62 -11.85 -2.49 5.88
N THR A 63 -13.00 -2.64 6.53
CA THR A 63 -13.64 -1.60 7.32
C THR A 63 -14.00 -2.07 8.74
N ASP A 64 -14.52 -1.17 9.55
CA ASP A 64 -14.96 -1.39 10.94
C ASP A 64 -16.49 -1.35 11.12
N GLY A 65 -17.25 -1.32 10.02
CA GLY A 65 -18.69 -1.44 10.14
C GLY A 65 -19.41 -1.75 8.84
N GLU A 66 -20.58 -2.37 8.99
CA GLU A 66 -21.46 -2.74 7.89
C GLU A 66 -21.97 -1.52 7.11
N ASP A 67 -22.05 -1.67 5.79
CA ASP A 67 -22.61 -0.69 4.85
C ASP A 67 -23.21 -1.43 3.64
N GLU A 68 -24.54 -1.42 3.55
CA GLU A 68 -25.27 -2.15 2.52
C GLU A 68 -25.07 -1.57 1.11
N GLU A 69 -24.85 -0.26 0.98
CA GLU A 69 -24.54 0.35 -0.31
C GLU A 69 -23.14 -0.03 -0.79
N LEU A 70 -22.17 -0.12 0.14
CA LEU A 70 -20.84 -0.62 -0.19
C LEU A 70 -20.91 -2.09 -0.63
N LYS A 71 -21.65 -2.94 0.09
CA LYS A 71 -21.85 -4.35 -0.29
C LYS A 71 -22.53 -4.48 -1.64
N LYS A 72 -23.50 -3.62 -1.99
CA LYS A 72 -24.09 -3.63 -3.34
C LYS A 72 -23.06 -3.34 -4.43
N LYS A 73 -22.08 -2.46 -4.16
CA LYS A 73 -21.04 -2.07 -5.12
C LYS A 73 -19.93 -3.10 -5.28
N VAL A 74 -19.46 -3.73 -4.19
CA VAL A 74 -18.28 -4.62 -4.22
C VAL A 74 -18.55 -6.05 -3.73
N GLY A 75 -19.78 -6.37 -3.36
CA GLY A 75 -20.19 -7.71 -2.92
C GLY A 75 -19.41 -8.19 -1.70
N SER A 76 -18.93 -9.43 -1.78
CA SER A 76 -18.14 -10.10 -0.73
C SER A 76 -16.76 -9.46 -0.49
N HIS A 77 -16.34 -8.50 -1.32
CA HIS A 77 -15.08 -7.79 -1.14
C HIS A 77 -15.18 -6.66 -0.10
N ALA A 78 -16.39 -6.31 0.38
CA ALA A 78 -16.57 -5.47 1.56
C ALA A 78 -16.46 -6.33 2.83
N ILE A 79 -15.35 -6.19 3.56
CA ILE A 79 -15.02 -7.00 4.72
C ILE A 79 -15.12 -6.12 5.96
N ASN A 80 -16.15 -6.36 6.79
CA ASN A 80 -16.20 -5.83 8.13
C ASN A 80 -15.28 -6.67 9.03
N THR A 81 -14.21 -6.04 9.52
CA THR A 81 -13.19 -6.67 10.36
C THR A 81 -13.65 -6.88 11.80
N ASN A 82 -14.73 -6.22 12.23
CA ASN A 82 -15.17 -6.10 13.62
C ASN A 82 -14.09 -5.50 14.56
N CYS A 83 -13.03 -4.91 14.00
CA CYS A 83 -12.05 -4.14 14.74
C CYS A 83 -12.62 -2.78 15.15
N SER A 84 -11.99 -2.13 16.12
CA SER A 84 -12.36 -0.77 16.53
C SER A 84 -12.26 0.24 15.36
N ALA A 85 -13.18 1.21 15.34
CA ALA A 85 -13.14 2.37 14.46
C ALA A 85 -12.14 3.45 14.90
N ALA A 86 -11.47 3.26 16.04
CA ALA A 86 -10.42 4.17 16.50
C ALA A 86 -9.22 4.18 15.55
N HIS A 87 -8.50 5.30 15.52
CA HIS A 87 -7.22 5.42 14.80
C HIS A 87 -6.03 5.13 15.73
N SER A 88 -6.15 4.09 16.56
CA SER A 88 -5.09 3.67 17.48
C SER A 88 -4.24 2.57 16.84
N ARG A 89 -2.99 2.40 17.30
CA ARG A 89 -2.10 1.33 16.82
C ARG A 89 -2.77 -0.05 16.87
N GLN A 90 -3.51 -0.33 17.95
CA GLN A 90 -4.22 -1.60 18.14
C GLN A 90 -5.34 -1.78 17.11
N ALA A 91 -6.13 -0.72 16.86
CA ALA A 91 -7.22 -0.78 15.89
C ALA A 91 -6.70 -0.96 14.45
N LEU A 92 -5.63 -0.25 14.08
CA LEU A 92 -4.99 -0.38 12.76
C LEU A 92 -4.34 -1.75 12.59
N SER A 93 -3.60 -2.22 13.60
CA SER A 93 -2.99 -3.56 13.59
C SER A 93 -4.04 -4.67 13.51
N CYS A 94 -5.22 -4.47 14.12
CA CYS A 94 -6.31 -5.43 14.03
C CYS A 94 -6.83 -5.53 12.59
N LYS A 95 -7.05 -4.40 11.90
CA LYS A 95 -7.45 -4.41 10.49
C LYS A 95 -6.38 -5.05 9.61
N MET A 96 -5.11 -4.69 9.80
CA MET A 96 -3.97 -5.28 9.07
C MET A 96 -3.87 -6.80 9.27
N ALA A 97 -4.14 -7.31 10.48
CA ALA A 97 -4.18 -8.75 10.74
C ALA A 97 -5.23 -9.45 9.87
N VAL A 98 -6.43 -8.86 9.74
CA VAL A 98 -7.52 -9.38 8.90
C VAL A 98 -7.18 -9.27 7.41
N GLU A 99 -6.54 -8.18 6.98
CA GLU A 99 -6.03 -8.02 5.61
C GLU A 99 -5.07 -9.15 5.24
N TYR A 100 -4.11 -9.40 6.13
CA TYR A 100 -3.10 -10.43 5.96
C TYR A 100 -3.72 -11.84 5.90
N ASP A 101 -4.60 -12.20 6.86
CA ASP A 101 -5.23 -13.52 6.89
C ASP A 101 -6.09 -13.74 5.63
N LYS A 102 -6.84 -12.73 5.18
CA LYS A 102 -7.63 -12.80 3.94
C LYS A 102 -6.76 -12.95 2.70
N PHE A 103 -5.60 -12.31 2.66
CA PHE A 103 -4.63 -12.53 1.59
C PHE A 103 -4.12 -13.98 1.58
N ILE A 104 -3.74 -14.54 2.74
CA ILE A 104 -3.25 -15.92 2.83
C ILE A 104 -4.30 -16.90 2.31
N GLU A 105 -5.56 -16.74 2.74
CA GLU A 105 -6.72 -17.52 2.30
C GLU A 105 -6.98 -17.40 0.79
N SER A 106 -6.74 -16.22 0.19
CA SER A 106 -7.05 -15.95 -1.21
C SER A 106 -6.23 -16.77 -2.22
N GLY A 107 -5.08 -17.31 -1.82
CA GLY A 107 -4.17 -18.02 -2.73
C GLY A 107 -3.39 -17.12 -3.70
N LYS A 108 -3.63 -15.80 -3.72
CA LYS A 108 -3.01 -14.87 -4.67
C LYS A 108 -1.49 -14.75 -4.49
N LYS A 109 -0.80 -14.36 -5.56
CA LYS A 109 0.67 -14.29 -5.65
C LYS A 109 1.24 -13.09 -4.88
N TRP A 110 0.52 -11.97 -4.86
CA TRP A 110 1.01 -10.72 -4.27
C TRP A 110 -0.01 -10.11 -3.33
N PHE A 111 0.44 -9.72 -2.14
CA PHE A 111 -0.31 -8.88 -1.21
C PHE A 111 0.11 -7.43 -1.39
N CYS A 112 -0.81 -6.52 -1.64
CA CYS A 112 -0.54 -5.08 -1.66
C CYS A 112 -1.52 -4.35 -0.75
N HIS A 113 -0.97 -3.62 0.22
CA HIS A 113 -1.74 -2.79 1.13
C HIS A 113 -1.76 -1.33 0.64
N VAL A 114 -2.90 -0.67 0.75
CA VAL A 114 -3.07 0.79 0.57
C VAL A 114 -4.13 1.35 1.54
N ASP A 115 -4.05 2.65 1.84
CA ASP A 115 -5.05 3.38 2.61
C ASP A 115 -6.14 3.99 1.70
N ASP A 116 -7.25 4.41 2.31
CA ASP A 116 -8.41 5.00 1.61
C ASP A 116 -8.20 6.41 1.02
N ASP A 117 -7.00 6.96 1.15
CA ASP A 117 -6.56 8.18 0.46
C ASP A 117 -5.46 7.91 -0.58
N ASN A 118 -5.29 6.65 -1.01
CA ASN A 118 -4.41 6.28 -2.12
C ASN A 118 -5.16 6.04 -3.44
N TYR A 119 -4.49 6.40 -4.54
CA TYR A 119 -4.85 6.02 -5.90
C TYR A 119 -3.88 4.95 -6.39
N VAL A 120 -4.38 3.84 -6.94
CA VAL A 120 -3.53 2.76 -7.45
C VAL A 120 -3.61 2.66 -8.97
N ASN A 121 -2.47 2.81 -9.64
CA ASN A 121 -2.32 2.47 -11.05
C ASN A 121 -1.94 0.99 -11.17
N VAL A 122 -2.95 0.13 -11.29
CA VAL A 122 -2.76 -1.34 -11.26
C VAL A 122 -1.92 -1.83 -12.45
N ASN A 123 -1.94 -1.17 -13.60
CA ASN A 123 -1.06 -1.52 -14.73
C ASN A 123 0.42 -1.31 -14.38
N ALA A 124 0.75 -0.16 -13.78
CA ALA A 124 2.10 0.12 -13.30
C ALA A 124 2.49 -0.83 -12.16
N LEU A 125 1.55 -1.17 -11.28
CA LEU A 125 1.76 -2.14 -10.20
C LEU A 125 2.13 -3.53 -10.75
N VAL A 126 1.31 -4.09 -11.64
CA VAL A 126 1.56 -5.40 -12.25
C VAL A 126 2.89 -5.40 -13.00
N LYS A 127 3.18 -4.33 -13.77
CA LYS A 127 4.48 -4.18 -14.44
C LYS A 127 5.63 -4.23 -13.42
N LEU A 128 5.56 -3.47 -12.33
CA LEU A 128 6.59 -3.50 -11.29
C LEU A 128 6.76 -4.91 -10.70
N LEU A 129 5.67 -5.54 -10.28
CA LEU A 129 5.69 -6.85 -9.62
C LEU A 129 6.18 -7.97 -10.54
N SER A 130 5.93 -7.88 -11.86
CA SER A 130 6.37 -8.88 -12.84
C SER A 130 7.89 -9.04 -12.95
N HIS A 131 8.68 -8.08 -12.42
CA HIS A 131 10.13 -8.17 -12.38
C HIS A 131 10.65 -9.08 -11.25
N TYR A 132 9.77 -9.61 -10.41
CA TYR A 132 10.13 -10.44 -9.28
C TYR A 132 9.28 -11.71 -9.24
N PRO A 133 9.88 -12.90 -9.06
CA PRO A 133 9.11 -14.11 -8.82
C PRO A 133 8.40 -14.06 -7.47
N HIS A 134 7.09 -14.31 -7.44
CA HIS A 134 6.29 -14.24 -6.20
C HIS A 134 6.65 -15.32 -5.14
N THR A 135 7.45 -16.31 -5.52
CA THR A 135 7.96 -17.36 -4.62
C THR A 135 9.23 -16.93 -3.87
N GLN A 136 9.85 -15.82 -4.26
CA GLN A 136 11.00 -15.25 -3.56
C GLN A 136 10.56 -14.36 -2.39
N ASP A 137 11.54 -13.87 -1.62
CA ASP A 137 11.29 -13.03 -0.46
C ASP A 137 11.31 -11.55 -0.86
N MET A 138 10.15 -11.04 -1.28
CA MET A 138 10.03 -9.65 -1.76
C MET A 138 9.13 -8.82 -0.86
N TYR A 139 9.69 -7.71 -0.37
CA TYR A 139 8.98 -6.63 0.30
C TYR A 139 9.31 -5.31 -0.42
N ILE A 140 8.32 -4.71 -1.07
CA ILE A 140 8.51 -3.58 -1.98
C ILE A 140 7.68 -2.39 -1.51
N GLY A 141 8.28 -1.22 -1.44
CA GLY A 141 7.58 0.01 -1.09
C GLY A 141 8.52 1.19 -0.89
N LYS A 142 7.97 2.28 -0.36
CA LYS A 142 8.74 3.49 -0.05
C LYS A 142 9.14 3.51 1.42
N PRO A 143 10.44 3.69 1.76
CA PRO A 143 10.83 3.85 3.16
C PRO A 143 10.20 5.10 3.76
N SER A 144 9.75 5.02 5.02
CA SER A 144 9.12 6.16 5.72
C SER A 144 10.09 7.19 6.27
N LEU A 145 11.36 6.82 6.43
CA LEU A 145 12.40 7.64 7.04
C LEU A 145 13.63 7.61 6.13
N ASP A 146 14.56 8.53 6.34
CA ASP A 146 15.87 8.51 5.66
C ASP A 146 16.89 7.59 6.35
N ARG A 147 16.49 6.95 7.47
CA ARG A 147 17.27 6.00 8.26
C ARG A 147 16.37 4.88 8.81
N PRO A 148 16.91 3.72 9.21
CA PRO A 148 16.12 2.70 9.91
C PRO A 148 15.46 3.32 11.15
N ILE A 149 14.26 2.86 11.50
CA ILE A 149 13.64 3.23 12.77
C ILE A 149 14.40 2.58 13.91
N GLU A 150 14.59 3.33 15.00
CA GLU A 150 15.13 2.81 16.25
C GLU A 150 13.96 2.46 17.17
N ALA A 151 13.87 1.20 17.58
CA ALA A 151 12.80 0.72 18.43
C ALA A 151 13.30 -0.33 19.43
N THR A 152 12.38 -0.78 20.28
CA THR A 152 12.67 -1.73 21.34
C THR A 152 11.67 -2.87 21.32
N GLU A 153 12.17 -4.09 21.20
CA GLU A 153 11.38 -5.30 21.39
C GLU A 153 11.34 -5.70 22.86
N ARG A 154 10.14 -6.07 23.34
CA ARG A 154 9.92 -6.63 24.67
C ARG A 154 9.99 -8.16 24.64
N LEU A 155 10.96 -8.74 25.33
CA LEU A 155 11.24 -10.19 25.34
C LEU A 155 10.62 -10.95 26.53
N GLY A 156 9.87 -10.25 27.41
CA GLY A 156 9.41 -10.79 28.70
C GLY A 156 10.39 -10.47 29.84
N ASP A 157 9.96 -10.63 31.10
CA ASP A 157 10.76 -10.40 32.32
C ASP A 157 11.52 -9.05 32.38
N ASN A 158 10.86 -7.97 31.95
CA ASN A 158 11.46 -6.62 31.82
C ASN A 158 12.72 -6.55 30.92
N LYS A 159 13.02 -7.61 30.15
CA LYS A 159 14.12 -7.60 29.17
C LYS A 159 13.66 -6.91 27.90
N MET A 160 14.47 -5.94 27.49
CA MET A 160 14.27 -5.13 26.30
C MET A 160 15.45 -5.30 25.37
N ARG A 161 15.18 -5.47 24.08
CA ARG A 161 16.20 -5.60 23.03
C ARG A 161 16.06 -4.45 22.04
N PRO A 162 17.11 -3.65 21.79
CA PRO A 162 17.07 -2.65 20.75
C PRO A 162 17.01 -3.32 19.37
N VAL A 163 16.20 -2.76 18.48
CA VAL A 163 16.02 -3.25 17.11
C VAL A 163 16.03 -2.06 16.15
N HIS A 164 16.60 -2.28 14.97
CA HIS A 164 16.80 -1.26 13.94
C HIS A 164 16.41 -1.85 12.59
N PHE A 165 15.46 -1.24 11.89
CA PHE A 165 14.96 -1.79 10.63
C PHE A 165 14.33 -0.74 9.73
N TRP A 166 14.27 -1.02 8.43
CA TRP A 166 13.43 -0.25 7.52
C TRP A 166 12.00 -0.77 7.51
N PHE A 167 11.06 0.10 7.18
CA PHE A 167 9.68 -0.28 6.90
C PHE A 167 9.14 0.59 5.77
N ALA A 168 8.26 0.01 4.96
CA ALA A 168 7.53 0.75 3.94
C ALA A 168 6.40 1.56 4.58
N THR A 169 6.25 2.83 4.22
CA THR A 169 5.18 3.71 4.70
C THR A 169 3.81 3.16 4.31
N GLY A 170 2.94 2.86 5.28
CA GLY A 170 1.60 2.34 5.02
C GLY A 170 0.80 3.23 4.05
N GLY A 171 0.79 4.53 4.29
CA GLY A 171 0.09 5.51 3.45
C GLY A 171 0.74 5.82 2.08
N ALA A 172 1.86 5.19 1.74
CA ALA A 172 2.34 5.12 0.35
C ALA A 172 1.87 3.84 -0.36
N GLY A 173 1.40 2.86 0.41
CA GLY A 173 1.23 1.48 -0.01
C GLY A 173 2.53 0.68 -0.06
N PHE A 174 2.39 -0.62 0.07
CA PHE A 174 3.49 -1.58 -0.04
C PHE A 174 3.00 -2.92 -0.57
N CYS A 175 3.92 -3.74 -1.08
CA CYS A 175 3.60 -5.09 -1.52
C CYS A 175 4.54 -6.15 -0.92
N VAL A 176 3.99 -7.33 -0.67
CA VAL A 176 4.68 -8.51 -0.15
C VAL A 176 4.36 -9.70 -1.05
N SER A 177 5.40 -10.39 -1.51
CA SER A 177 5.24 -11.64 -2.27
C SER A 177 4.64 -12.76 -1.42
N ARG A 178 3.89 -13.69 -2.02
CA ARG A 178 3.33 -14.84 -1.32
C ARG A 178 4.40 -15.68 -0.60
N GLY A 179 5.56 -15.89 -1.22
CA GLY A 179 6.67 -16.62 -0.59
C GLY A 179 7.08 -16.03 0.75
N LEU A 180 7.32 -14.71 0.78
CA LEU A 180 7.61 -13.98 2.01
C LEU A 180 6.46 -14.01 3.01
N ALA A 181 5.23 -13.75 2.57
CA ALA A 181 4.07 -13.76 3.44
C ALA A 181 3.93 -15.14 4.12
N LEU A 182 4.03 -16.25 3.40
CA LEU A 182 3.96 -17.57 4.04
C LEU A 182 4.99 -17.76 5.18
N LYS A 183 6.19 -17.17 5.06
CA LYS A 183 7.22 -17.14 6.11
C LYS A 183 6.89 -16.20 7.28
N MET A 184 6.14 -15.12 7.05
CA MET A 184 5.67 -14.19 8.09
C MET A 184 4.57 -14.80 8.97
N SER A 185 3.89 -15.85 8.51
CA SER A 185 2.71 -16.44 9.18
C SER A 185 2.87 -16.72 10.69
N PRO A 186 4.02 -17.22 11.22
CA PRO A 186 4.19 -17.42 12.65
C PRO A 186 4.08 -16.14 13.50
N TRP A 187 4.24 -14.97 12.90
CA TRP A 187 4.16 -13.66 13.57
C TRP A 187 2.99 -12.80 13.12
N ALA A 188 2.36 -13.14 11.99
CA ALA A 188 1.32 -12.32 11.36
C ALA A 188 -0.05 -13.01 11.30
N SER A 189 -0.13 -14.31 11.03
CA SER A 189 -1.42 -14.98 10.82
C SER A 189 -2.13 -15.34 12.12
N GLY A 190 -3.43 -15.61 12.08
CA GLY A 190 -4.15 -16.25 13.18
C GLY A 190 -4.13 -15.45 14.49
N GLY A 191 -4.14 -14.11 14.38
CA GLY A 191 -4.07 -13.19 15.52
C GLY A 191 -2.66 -12.93 16.06
N HIS A 192 -1.61 -13.57 15.52
CA HIS A 192 -0.24 -13.33 15.97
C HIS A 192 0.25 -11.90 15.64
N PHE A 193 -0.28 -11.25 14.59
CA PHE A 193 0.09 -9.88 14.24
C PHE A 193 -0.09 -8.91 15.40
N MET A 194 -1.22 -9.02 16.12
CA MET A 194 -1.53 -8.16 17.28
C MET A 194 -0.54 -8.36 18.43
N ASN A 195 -0.14 -9.60 18.70
CA ASN A 195 0.85 -9.91 19.71
C ASN A 195 2.21 -9.34 19.32
N THR A 196 2.59 -9.43 18.05
CA THR A 196 3.83 -8.85 17.52
C THR A 196 3.82 -7.33 17.61
N ALA A 197 2.72 -6.68 17.21
CA ALA A 197 2.55 -5.23 17.30
C ALA A 197 2.70 -4.73 18.75
N GLU A 198 2.12 -5.43 19.73
CA GLU A 198 2.23 -5.03 21.14
C GLU A 198 3.64 -5.26 21.73
N LYS A 199 4.40 -6.23 21.22
CA LYS A 199 5.80 -6.46 21.66
C LYS A 199 6.72 -5.27 21.34
N ILE A 200 6.52 -4.64 20.19
CA ILE A 200 7.32 -3.50 19.73
C ILE A 200 6.65 -2.14 19.99
N ARG A 201 5.33 -2.13 20.21
CA ARG A 201 4.50 -0.93 20.42
C ARG A 201 4.65 0.09 19.29
N LEU A 202 4.66 -0.38 18.05
CA LEU A 202 4.71 0.47 16.87
C LEU A 202 3.40 0.36 16.07
N PRO A 203 3.18 1.25 15.10
CA PRO A 203 2.10 1.12 14.12
C PRO A 203 2.16 -0.19 13.32
N ASP A 204 1.11 -0.47 12.57
CA ASP A 204 0.92 -1.67 11.77
C ASP A 204 1.94 -1.80 10.62
N ASP A 205 2.23 -0.72 9.90
CA ASP A 205 3.26 -0.72 8.85
C ASP A 205 4.68 -1.00 9.41
N CYS A 206 5.00 -0.43 10.57
CA CYS A 206 6.21 -0.73 11.32
C CYS A 206 6.24 -2.19 11.80
N THR A 207 5.09 -2.78 12.13
CA THR A 207 5.00 -4.20 12.53
C THR A 207 5.28 -5.13 11.35
N ILE A 208 4.80 -4.78 10.14
CA ILE A 208 5.17 -5.49 8.90
C ILE A 208 6.68 -5.41 8.67
N GLY A 209 7.25 -4.20 8.71
CA GLY A 209 8.70 -4.01 8.54
C GLY A 209 9.53 -4.73 9.61
N TYR A 210 9.06 -4.74 10.86
CA TYR A 210 9.71 -5.46 11.95
C TYR A 210 9.79 -6.97 11.68
N ILE A 211 8.66 -7.59 11.31
CA ILE A 211 8.62 -9.03 11.00
C ILE A 211 9.56 -9.33 9.82
N ILE A 212 9.52 -8.52 8.77
CA ILE A 212 10.26 -8.80 7.54
C ILE A 212 11.76 -8.54 7.71
N GLU A 213 12.16 -7.37 8.19
CA GLU A 213 13.58 -6.98 8.27
C GLU A 213 14.26 -7.49 9.54
N SER A 214 13.64 -7.33 10.71
CA SER A 214 14.31 -7.68 11.98
C SER A 214 14.21 -9.17 12.31
N VAL A 215 13.08 -9.80 11.99
CA VAL A 215 12.84 -11.21 12.33
C VAL A 215 13.27 -12.14 11.19
N LEU A 216 12.87 -11.84 9.94
CA LEU A 216 13.17 -12.69 8.78
C LEU A 216 14.46 -12.29 8.04
N GLY A 217 15.02 -11.11 8.29
CA GLY A 217 16.27 -10.65 7.67
C GLY A 217 16.15 -10.30 6.18
N VAL A 218 14.94 -9.99 5.71
CA VAL A 218 14.66 -9.67 4.31
C VAL A 218 14.64 -8.14 4.15
N PRO A 219 15.47 -7.55 3.27
CA PRO A 219 15.54 -6.11 3.13
C PRO A 219 14.35 -5.54 2.32
N LEU A 220 13.92 -4.33 2.68
CA LEU A 220 12.97 -3.53 1.91
C LEU A 220 13.58 -3.17 0.55
N THR A 221 12.93 -3.66 -0.50
CA THR A 221 13.17 -3.24 -1.88
C THR A 221 12.53 -1.87 -2.09
N ARG A 222 13.37 -0.83 -2.08
CA ARG A 222 12.92 0.56 -2.20
C ARG A 222 12.40 0.84 -3.59
N SER A 223 11.22 1.45 -3.68
CA SER A 223 10.64 1.90 -4.95
C SER A 223 10.16 3.35 -4.85
N ASN A 224 10.61 4.17 -5.80
CA ASN A 224 10.20 5.56 -5.94
C ASN A 224 8.87 5.72 -6.70
N LEU A 225 8.19 4.60 -7.00
CA LEU A 225 6.88 4.60 -7.67
C LEU A 225 5.71 4.64 -6.69
N PHE A 226 5.97 4.48 -5.39
CA PHE A 226 4.97 4.58 -4.34
C PHE A 226 5.03 5.96 -3.69
N HIS A 227 3.89 6.62 -3.47
CA HIS A 227 3.86 8.00 -2.97
C HIS A 227 2.84 8.20 -1.86
N SER A 228 3.26 8.86 -0.77
CA SER A 228 2.43 9.18 0.39
C SER A 228 2.18 10.68 0.49
N HIS A 229 1.06 11.12 1.07
CA HIS A 229 0.87 12.53 1.40
C HIS A 229 1.82 13.05 2.51
N LEU A 230 2.71 12.21 3.05
CA LEU A 230 3.79 12.59 3.94
C LEU A 230 5.07 13.05 3.21
N GLU A 231 5.06 13.07 1.88
CA GLU A 231 6.14 13.64 1.06
C GLU A 231 5.65 14.83 0.24
N ASN A 232 6.56 15.60 -0.39
CA ASN A 232 6.14 16.67 -1.27
C ASN A 232 5.62 16.14 -2.64
N LEU A 233 4.31 15.89 -2.74
CA LEU A 233 3.67 15.35 -3.95
C LEU A 233 3.76 16.31 -5.17
N GLN A 234 4.13 17.57 -4.97
CA GLN A 234 4.38 18.50 -6.08
C GLN A 234 5.66 18.17 -6.84
N GLN A 235 6.56 17.36 -6.27
CA GLN A 235 7.80 16.90 -6.90
C GLN A 235 7.59 15.70 -7.83
N VAL A 236 6.44 15.02 -7.74
CA VAL A 236 6.09 13.92 -8.66
C VAL A 236 5.98 14.50 -10.08
N SER A 237 6.80 14.00 -11.00
CA SER A 237 6.83 14.52 -12.37
C SER A 237 5.50 14.29 -13.07
N ARG A 238 4.94 15.36 -13.63
CA ARG A 238 3.70 15.34 -14.42
C ARG A 238 3.75 14.35 -15.58
N THR A 239 4.87 14.30 -16.29
CA THR A 239 5.04 13.42 -17.46
C THR A 239 5.11 11.95 -17.06
N GLU A 240 5.46 11.67 -15.80
CA GLU A 240 5.68 10.32 -15.29
C GLU A 240 4.51 9.79 -14.46
N ILE A 241 3.41 10.53 -14.33
CA ILE A 241 2.22 10.10 -13.55
C ILE A 241 1.76 8.69 -13.96
N HIS A 242 1.76 8.40 -15.26
CA HIS A 242 1.36 7.10 -15.80
C HIS A 242 2.27 5.93 -15.43
N LYS A 243 3.48 6.20 -14.91
CA LYS A 243 4.42 5.19 -14.42
C LYS A 243 4.37 5.00 -12.91
N GLN A 244 3.77 5.93 -12.17
CA GLN A 244 3.66 5.81 -10.72
C GLN A 244 2.67 4.70 -10.35
N VAL A 245 3.01 3.94 -9.30
CA VAL A 245 2.21 2.81 -8.82
C VAL A 245 1.12 3.30 -7.88
N THR A 246 1.47 4.12 -6.89
CA THR A 246 0.51 4.77 -5.99
C THR A 246 0.68 6.27 -5.97
N LEU A 247 -0.42 6.98 -5.78
CA LEU A 247 -0.43 8.40 -5.43
C LEU A 247 -1.28 8.58 -4.17
N SER A 248 -1.18 9.72 -3.51
CA SER A 248 -1.98 10.03 -2.32
C SER A 248 -2.49 11.48 -2.39
N TYR A 249 -3.33 11.85 -1.43
CA TYR A 249 -3.68 13.23 -1.15
C TYR A 249 -3.87 13.41 0.36
N GLY A 250 -3.65 14.62 0.85
CA GLY A 250 -3.84 14.90 2.27
C GLY A 250 -3.36 16.28 2.66
N MET A 251 -2.87 16.38 3.89
CA MET A 251 -2.28 17.59 4.45
C MET A 251 -0.80 17.32 4.76
N PHE A 252 0.08 18.23 4.34
CA PHE A 252 1.50 18.23 4.69
C PHE A 252 1.87 19.63 5.14
N GLU A 253 2.44 19.77 6.35
CA GLU A 253 2.76 21.07 6.96
C GLU A 253 1.59 22.07 6.95
N ASN A 254 0.38 21.60 7.28
CA ASN A 254 -0.88 22.37 7.25
C ASN A 254 -1.29 22.93 5.87
N LYS A 255 -0.65 22.47 4.80
CA LYS A 255 -1.03 22.79 3.42
C LYS A 255 -1.62 21.56 2.74
N ARG A 256 -2.55 21.79 1.82
CA ARG A 256 -3.06 20.73 0.95
C ARG A 256 -1.90 20.15 0.16
N ASN A 257 -1.72 18.85 0.28
CA ASN A 257 -0.68 18.11 -0.41
C ASN A 257 -1.33 17.17 -1.42
N ILE A 258 -1.13 17.49 -2.70
CA ILE A 258 -1.72 16.81 -3.86
C ILE A 258 -0.67 16.75 -4.95
N ILE A 259 -0.88 15.89 -5.94
CA ILE A 259 -0.04 15.92 -7.14
C ILE A 259 -0.24 17.23 -7.92
N ASN A 260 0.81 17.66 -8.61
CA ASN A 260 0.76 18.85 -9.43
C ASN A 260 0.23 18.55 -10.84
N LEU A 261 -1.06 18.26 -11.02
CA LEU A 261 -1.65 17.97 -12.33
C LEU A 261 -2.62 19.07 -12.76
N LYS A 262 -2.39 19.66 -13.94
CA LYS A 262 -3.42 20.45 -14.64
C LYS A 262 -4.46 19.45 -15.12
N GLY A 263 -5.55 19.36 -14.36
CA GLY A 263 -6.51 18.29 -14.48
C GLY A 263 -7.66 18.60 -15.42
N ALA A 264 -8.38 17.54 -15.77
CA ALA A 264 -9.69 17.58 -16.40
C ALA A 264 -10.73 18.40 -15.59
N PHE A 265 -10.51 18.53 -14.28
CA PHE A 265 -11.44 19.17 -13.35
C PHE A 265 -10.80 20.32 -12.55
N PRO A 266 -11.56 21.39 -12.24
CA PRO A 266 -11.15 22.42 -11.27
C PRO A 266 -10.83 21.84 -9.89
N VAL A 267 -10.01 22.51 -9.10
CA VAL A 267 -9.55 22.05 -7.76
C VAL A 267 -10.71 21.88 -6.77
N GLU A 268 -11.77 22.65 -6.98
CA GLU A 268 -12.99 22.66 -6.19
C GLU A 268 -13.80 21.37 -6.39
N GLU A 269 -13.80 20.83 -7.61
CA GLU A 269 -14.55 19.61 -7.98
C GLU A 269 -13.74 18.32 -7.76
N ASP A 270 -12.41 18.39 -7.82
CA ASP A 270 -11.53 17.23 -7.65
C ASP A 270 -10.36 17.55 -6.70
N PRO A 271 -10.64 17.85 -5.41
CA PRO A 271 -9.64 18.38 -4.49
C PRO A 271 -8.45 17.45 -4.22
N SER A 272 -8.57 16.14 -4.48
CA SER A 272 -7.49 15.14 -4.41
C SER A 272 -6.68 15.02 -5.71
N ARG A 273 -7.23 15.50 -6.84
CA ARG A 273 -6.75 15.29 -8.22
C ARG A 273 -6.95 13.88 -8.75
N PHE A 274 -7.62 12.98 -8.01
CA PHE A 274 -7.78 11.57 -8.43
C PHE A 274 -8.69 11.41 -9.64
N LYS A 275 -9.73 12.25 -9.81
CA LYS A 275 -10.55 12.20 -11.04
C LYS A 275 -9.72 12.62 -12.24
N SER A 276 -8.89 13.65 -12.09
CA SER A 276 -7.97 14.11 -13.13
C SER A 276 -6.91 13.07 -13.50
N VAL A 277 -6.31 12.39 -12.51
CA VAL A 277 -5.42 11.24 -12.76
C VAL A 277 -6.18 10.13 -13.49
N HIS A 278 -7.39 9.81 -13.05
CA HIS A 278 -8.17 8.75 -13.66
C HIS A 278 -8.47 9.04 -15.13
N CYS A 279 -8.88 10.26 -15.48
CA CYS A 279 -9.11 10.62 -16.88
C CYS A 279 -7.84 10.69 -17.72
N LEU A 280 -6.68 10.95 -17.11
CA LEU A 280 -5.39 10.85 -17.78
C LEU A 280 -5.06 9.39 -18.14
N LEU A 281 -5.31 8.45 -17.24
CA LEU A 281 -4.98 7.03 -17.42
C LEU A 281 -6.04 6.26 -18.22
N TYR A 282 -7.31 6.67 -18.10
CA TYR A 282 -8.48 6.01 -18.66
C TYR A 282 -9.40 7.05 -19.33
N PRO A 283 -8.96 7.65 -20.44
CA PRO A 283 -9.72 8.71 -21.12
C PRO A 283 -11.04 8.21 -21.72
N ASP A 284 -11.23 6.90 -21.85
CA ASP A 284 -12.46 6.25 -22.29
C ASP A 284 -13.55 6.20 -21.21
N THR A 285 -13.24 6.58 -19.97
CA THR A 285 -14.22 6.62 -18.87
C THR A 285 -15.33 7.66 -19.18
N PRO A 286 -16.63 7.28 -19.21
CA PRO A 286 -17.70 8.12 -19.78
C PRO A 286 -17.91 9.50 -19.17
N TRP A 287 -17.61 9.67 -17.88
CA TRP A 287 -17.77 10.96 -17.18
C TRP A 287 -16.53 11.86 -17.29
N CYS A 288 -15.45 11.38 -17.91
CA CYS A 288 -14.29 12.22 -18.19
C CYS A 288 -14.65 13.27 -19.23
N PRO A 289 -14.28 14.54 -19.02
CA PRO A 289 -14.53 15.57 -20.01
C PRO A 289 -13.71 15.26 -21.28
N PRO A 290 -14.24 15.65 -22.47
CA PRO A 290 -13.49 15.54 -23.71
C PRO A 290 -12.14 16.22 -23.55
N GLN A 291 -11.06 15.52 -23.90
CA GLN A 291 -9.69 15.98 -23.65
C GLN A 291 -9.50 17.43 -24.11
N VAL A 292 -9.29 18.34 -23.17
CA VAL A 292 -8.52 19.55 -23.44
C VAL A 292 -7.08 19.06 -23.51
N ALA A 293 -6.48 19.13 -24.70
CA ALA A 293 -5.11 18.69 -24.96
C ALA A 293 -4.17 19.06 -23.79
N LEU A 294 -3.49 18.04 -23.24
CA LEU A 294 -2.46 18.18 -22.21
C LEU A 294 -1.26 18.99 -22.71
#